data_AF-A0A6B3CEJ5-F1
#
_entry.id   AF-A0A6B3CEJ5-F1
#
_cell.length_a   1.000
_cell.length_b   1.000
_cell.length_c   1.000
_cell.angle_alpha   90.00
_cell.angle_beta   90.00
_cell.angle_gamma   90.00
#
_symmetry.space_group_name_H-M   'P 1'
#
loop_
_entity.id
_entity.type
_entity.pdbx_description
1 polymer ?
#
loop_
_entity_poly.entity_id
_entity_poly.type
_entity_poly.pdbx_seq_one_letter_code
_entity_poly.pdbx_strand_id
1 'polypeptide(L)'
;MRTGTGLNEKNLRQLLNEWDPIGVADEYDCMLAPLLGRLRRGADQAEIAAFLRTELVEHFGLTPSASEPEAVATRLMALKAEDV
;
A
#
# COMPACT_ATOMS: atom_id res chain seq x y z
N MET A 1 25.36 -5.18 3.48
CA MET A 1 24.18 -4.63 4.18
C MET A 1 22.96 -5.13 3.43
N ARG A 2 22.29 -6.20 3.90
CA ARG A 2 20.95 -6.53 3.42
C ARG A 2 20.00 -5.62 4.17
N THR A 3 19.62 -4.48 3.58
CA THR A 3 18.46 -3.72 4.04
C THR A 3 17.29 -4.69 4.01
N GLY A 4 16.64 -4.92 5.16
CA GLY A 4 15.52 -5.86 5.24
C GLY A 4 14.41 -5.43 4.29
N THR A 5 14.36 -6.01 3.10
CA THR A 5 13.34 -5.87 2.05
C THR A 5 12.07 -6.65 2.40
N GLY A 6 11.77 -6.74 3.69
CA GLY A 6 10.63 -7.48 4.20
C GLY A 6 9.38 -6.62 4.33
N LEU A 7 8.20 -7.25 4.34
CA LEU A 7 6.93 -6.54 4.49
C LEU A 7 6.73 -6.08 5.95
N ASN A 8 7.31 -4.93 6.29
CA ASN A 8 7.17 -4.27 7.58
C ASN A 8 6.57 -2.86 7.44
N GLU A 9 6.08 -2.31 8.56
CA GLU A 9 5.43 -0.99 8.60
C GLU A 9 6.29 0.14 8.01
N LYS A 10 7.61 0.11 8.25
CA LYS A 10 8.53 1.14 7.75
C LYS A 10 8.62 1.11 6.22
N ASN A 11 8.79 -0.07 5.63
CA ASN A 11 8.87 -0.24 4.18
C ASN A 11 7.53 0.10 3.51
N LEU A 12 6.42 -0.27 4.17
CA LEU A 12 5.08 0.08 3.71
C LEU A 12 4.85 1.59 3.74
N ARG A 13 5.23 2.27 4.83
CA ARG A 13 5.17 3.74 4.95
C ARG A 13 5.99 4.42 3.87
N GLN A 14 7.22 3.95 3.62
CA GLN A 14 8.05 4.50 2.54
C GLN A 14 7.38 4.36 1.18
N LEU A 15 6.82 3.19 0.85
CA LEU A 15 6.15 2.97 -0.43
C LEU A 15 4.91 3.85 -0.61
N LEU A 16 4.10 4.03 0.43
CA LEU A 16 2.93 4.92 0.38
C LEU A 16 3.33 6.40 0.25
N ASN A 17 4.35 6.82 1.00
CA ASN A 17 4.93 8.18 0.88
C ASN A 17 5.62 8.40 -0.48
N GLU A 18 6.08 7.36 -1.20
CA GLU A 18 6.61 7.47 -2.56
C GLU A 18 5.51 7.52 -3.62
N TRP A 19 4.38 6.84 -3.39
CA TRP A 19 3.22 6.90 -4.27
C TRP A 19 2.56 8.28 -4.22
N ASP A 20 2.44 8.84 -3.02
CA ASP A 20 2.03 10.21 -2.71
C ASP A 20 0.87 10.80 -3.55
N PRO A 21 -0.31 10.16 -3.61
CA PRO A 21 -1.46 10.66 -4.36
C PRO A 21 -2.00 12.00 -3.86
N ILE A 22 -1.69 12.41 -2.62
CA ILE A 22 -2.19 13.65 -2.00
C ILE A 22 -1.12 14.75 -1.97
N GLY A 23 0.17 14.40 -2.03
CA GLY A 23 1.27 15.37 -1.97
C GLY A 23 1.78 15.66 -0.55
N VAL A 24 1.40 14.84 0.43
CA VAL A 24 1.67 15.07 1.86
C VAL A 24 2.13 13.77 2.51
N ALA A 25 3.32 13.83 3.12
CA ALA A 25 3.90 12.70 3.83
C ALA A 25 3.15 12.37 5.13
N ASP A 26 3.18 11.10 5.52
CA ASP A 26 2.63 10.56 6.78
C ASP A 26 1.08 10.55 6.89
N GLU A 27 0.35 11.07 5.90
CA GLU A 27 -1.12 10.96 5.85
C GLU A 27 -1.61 9.51 5.68
N TYR A 28 -0.77 8.65 5.14
CA TYR A 28 -1.10 7.26 4.85
C TYR A 28 -0.93 6.31 6.04
N ASP A 29 -0.54 6.82 7.21
CA ASP A 29 -0.34 6.05 8.44
C ASP A 29 -1.61 5.30 8.88
N CYS A 30 -2.79 5.89 8.61
CA CYS A 30 -4.08 5.25 8.89
C CYS A 30 -4.30 3.96 8.07
N MET A 31 -3.66 3.83 6.90
CA MET A 31 -3.77 2.66 6.02
C MET A 31 -2.76 1.56 6.36
N LEU A 32 -1.71 1.85 7.13
CA LEU A 32 -0.61 0.90 7.39
C LEU A 32 -1.08 -0.36 8.11
N ALA A 33 -1.75 -0.19 9.25
CA ALA A 33 -2.29 -1.30 10.03
C ALA A 33 -3.29 -2.17 9.24
N PRO A 34 -4.31 -1.61 8.55
CA PRO A 34 -5.24 -2.40 7.75
C PRO A 34 -4.61 -3.08 6.53
N LEU A 35 -3.58 -2.50 5.90
CA LEU A 35 -2.83 -3.15 4.81
C LEU A 35 -1.99 -4.32 5.31
N LEU A 36 -1.23 -4.13 6.40
CA LEU A 36 -0.44 -5.20 7.01
C LEU A 36 -1.33 -6.37 7.45
N GLY A 37 -2.50 -6.07 8.01
CA GLY A 37 -3.49 -7.07 8.40
C GLY A 37 -3.96 -7.93 7.22
N ARG A 38 -4.28 -7.31 6.08
CA ARG A 38 -4.70 -8.01 4.85
C ARG A 38 -3.58 -8.85 4.24
N LEU A 39 -2.39 -8.28 4.13
CA LEU A 39 -1.23 -8.97 3.57
C LEU A 39 -0.84 -10.21 4.38
N ARG A 40 -0.90 -10.12 5.72
CA ARG A 40 -0.70 -11.26 6.64
C ARG A 40 -1.78 -12.33 6.52
N ARG A 41 -3.02 -11.96 6.18
CA ARG A 41 -4.13 -12.90 5.93
C ARG A 41 -4.08 -13.55 4.55
N GLY A 42 -3.12 -13.18 3.71
CA GLY A 42 -2.98 -13.73 2.38
C GLY A 42 -3.81 -13.03 1.31
N ALA A 43 -4.25 -11.78 1.55
CA ALA A 43 -4.91 -10.96 0.53
C ALA A 43 -4.10 -10.94 -0.77
N ASP A 44 -4.82 -11.03 -1.89
CA ASP A 44 -4.25 -10.96 -3.22
C ASP A 44 -4.15 -9.51 -3.72
N GLN A 45 -3.54 -9.35 -4.90
CA GLN A 45 -3.33 -8.03 -5.51
C GLN A 45 -4.65 -7.27 -5.73
N ALA A 46 -5.71 -7.96 -6.16
CA ALA A 46 -6.99 -7.34 -6.47
C ALA A 46 -7.67 -6.82 -5.20
N GLU A 47 -7.61 -7.58 -4.12
CA GLU A 47 -8.11 -7.14 -2.81
C GLU A 47 -7.36 -5.91 -2.29
N ILE A 48 -6.03 -5.87 -2.44
CA ILE A 48 -5.22 -4.72 -2.02
C ILE A 48 -5.53 -3.49 -2.89
N ALA A 49 -5.64 -3.63 -4.20
CA ALA A 49 -5.99 -2.53 -5.10
C ALA A 49 -7.38 -1.97 -4.80
N ALA A 50 -8.36 -2.86 -4.55
CA ALA A 50 -9.72 -2.46 -4.18
C ALA A 50 -9.72 -1.69 -2.85
N PHE A 51 -9.00 -2.16 -1.84
CA PHE A 51 -8.85 -1.45 -0.57
C PHE A 51 -8.26 -0.06 -0.75
N LEU A 52 -7.13 0.06 -1.46
CA LEU A 52 -6.49 1.35 -1.72
C LEU A 52 -7.43 2.33 -2.42
N ARG A 53 -8.17 1.85 -3.42
CA ARG A 53 -9.17 2.66 -4.13
C ARG A 53 -10.28 3.15 -3.20
N THR A 54 -10.81 2.27 -2.35
CA THR A 54 -11.86 2.63 -1.39
C THR A 54 -11.36 3.68 -0.41
N GLU A 55 -10.17 3.53 0.18
CA GLU A 55 -9.63 4.54 1.09
C GLU A 55 -9.41 5.89 0.39
N LEU A 56 -8.85 5.89 -0.82
CA LEU A 56 -8.68 7.14 -1.58
C LEU A 56 -10.01 7.87 -1.84
N VAL A 57 -11.07 7.14 -2.17
CA VAL A 57 -12.38 7.75 -2.47
C VAL A 57 -13.14 8.12 -1.20
N GLU A 58 -13.28 7.19 -0.26
CA GLU A 58 -14.15 7.34 0.90
C GLU A 58 -13.47 8.07 2.06
N HIS A 59 -12.16 7.86 2.27
CA HIS A 59 -11.41 8.47 3.37
C HIS A 59 -10.80 9.82 2.95
N PHE A 60 -10.20 9.87 1.76
CA PHE A 60 -9.49 11.05 1.29
C PHE A 60 -10.28 11.92 0.31
N GLY A 61 -11.45 11.47 -0.17
CA GLY A 61 -12.30 12.24 -1.09
C GLY A 61 -11.71 12.43 -2.48
N LEU A 62 -10.76 11.58 -2.89
CA LEU A 62 -10.03 11.66 -4.15
C LEU A 62 -10.74 10.88 -5.25
N THR A 63 -10.40 11.18 -6.49
CA THR A 63 -10.85 10.42 -7.67
C THR A 63 -9.65 9.85 -8.41
N PRO A 64 -9.01 8.79 -7.88
CA PRO A 64 -7.83 8.20 -8.52
C PRO A 64 -8.19 7.56 -9.86
N SER A 65 -7.24 7.57 -10.79
CA SER A 65 -7.33 6.74 -11.98
C SER A 65 -7.30 5.26 -11.59
N ALA A 66 -8.01 4.40 -12.33
CA ALA A 66 -8.09 2.97 -12.00
C ALA A 66 -6.70 2.29 -11.94
N SER A 67 -5.74 2.77 -12.75
CA SER A 67 -4.38 2.26 -12.83
C SER A 67 -3.50 2.59 -11.62
N GLU A 68 -3.79 3.65 -10.87
CA GLU A 68 -2.94 4.08 -9.75
C GLU A 68 -2.96 3.10 -8.57
N PRO A 69 -4.13 2.71 -8.01
CA PRO A 69 -4.19 1.69 -6.96
C PRO A 69 -3.62 0.34 -7.37
N GLU A 70 -3.82 -0.06 -8.64
CA GLU A 70 -3.35 -1.34 -9.18
C GLU A 70 -1.82 -1.40 -9.28
N ALA A 71 -1.18 -0.31 -9.73
CA ALA A 71 0.28 -0.22 -9.80
C ALA A 71 0.93 -0.34 -8.41
N VAL A 72 0.34 0.31 -7.41
CA VAL A 72 0.81 0.26 -6.01
C VAL A 72 0.60 -1.13 -5.42
N ALA A 73 -0.56 -1.74 -5.64
CA ALA A 73 -0.83 -3.11 -5.22
C ALA A 73 0.17 -4.11 -5.84
N THR A 74 0.53 -3.94 -7.12
CA THR A 74 1.57 -4.75 -7.77
C THR A 74 2.90 -4.66 -7.03
N ARG A 75 3.31 -3.44 -6.70
CA ARG A 75 4.58 -3.15 -6.02
C ARG A 75 4.61 -3.71 -4.60
N LEU A 76 3.48 -3.65 -3.89
CA LEU A 76 3.30 -4.26 -2.57
C LEU A 76 3.43 -5.79 -2.61
N MET A 77 2.86 -6.42 -3.63
CA MET A 77 2.94 -7.88 -3.78
C MET A 77 4.37 -8.34 -4.12
N ALA A 78 5.13 -7.54 -4.88
CA ALA A 78 6.54 -7.80 -5.12
C ALA A 78 7.36 -7.76 -3.82
N LEU A 79 7.15 -6.75 -2.96
CA LEU A 79 7.81 -6.67 -1.65
C LEU A 79 7.45 -7.83 -0.71
N LYS A 80 6.21 -8.30 -0.75
CA LYS A 80 5.78 -9.49 0.00
C LYS A 80 6.52 -10.75 -0.45
N ALA A 81 6.77 -10.90 -1.75
CA ALA A 81 7.45 -12.07 -2.31
C ALA A 81 8.94 -12.13 -1.95
N GLU A 82 9.57 -10.99 -1.63
CA GLU A 82 10.97 -10.92 -1.19
C GLU A 82 11.17 -11.25 0.31
N ASP A 83 10.09 -11.39 1.08
CA ASP A 83 10.11 -11.73 2.53
C ASP A 83 10.03 -13.25 2.80
N VAL A 84 9.80 -14.08 1.76
CA VAL A 84 9.65 -15.55 1.84
C VAL A 84 10.97 -16.29 1.60
#